data_AF-A0A4S2MMU0-F1
#
_entry.id   AF-A0A4S2MMU0-F1
#
_cell.length_a   1.000
_cell.length_b   1.000
_cell.length_c   1.000
_cell.angle_alpha   90.00
_cell.angle_beta   90.00
_cell.angle_gamma   90.00
#
_symmetry.space_group_name_H-M   'P 1'
#
loop_
_entity.id
_entity.type
_entity.pdbx_description
1 polymer ?
#
loop_
_entity_poly.entity_id
_entity_poly.type
_entity_poly.pdbx_seq_one_letter_code
_entity_poly.pdbx_strand_id
1 'polypeptide(L)'
;MSTVQLEAGLADSREPNKVRQRKHRQSASDVRDVHQNSFPAVIEQADLEPEGHGFCGYFVIVLAALLCLCTFPLTVWFSFAIIQSYEKGIMLRLGKLRKQNGSPILNSGIRFKLPCVDQMIKVDMRTVTVNIPPQDILTKDSVTVAVDALVYMHVVDPASAILRVENWQMSTQLLAVSILRTVLGTYDLAELLTRRSEIDSQLRSELDQGTDPWGIKKRPLCNVQWRRQMWL
;
A
#
# COMPACT_ATOMS: atom_id res chain seq x y z
N MET A 1 6.82 -21.07 -71.41
CA MET A 1 8.28 -21.06 -71.62
C MET A 1 8.89 -21.27 -70.24
N SER A 2 9.02 -22.52 -69.79
CA SER A 2 10.21 -23.39 -70.01
C SER A 2 11.44 -22.76 -69.33
N THR A 3 12.22 -23.38 -68.44
CA THR A 3 12.46 -24.76 -67.98
C THR A 3 13.53 -24.61 -66.85
N VAL A 4 13.44 -25.28 -65.69
CA VAL A 4 14.19 -26.54 -65.33
C VAL A 4 15.72 -26.31 -65.32
N GLN A 5 16.57 -26.70 -64.35
CA GLN A 5 16.54 -27.46 -63.09
C GLN A 5 17.99 -27.47 -62.49
N LEU A 6 18.18 -28.26 -61.40
CA LEU A 6 19.39 -28.95 -60.89
C LEU A 6 20.06 -28.24 -59.70
N GLU A 7 19.93 -28.66 -58.44
CA GLU A 7 20.01 -29.97 -57.76
C GLU A 7 21.45 -30.44 -57.47
N ALA A 8 21.61 -30.99 -56.25
CA ALA A 8 22.78 -31.62 -55.62
C ALA A 8 23.83 -30.64 -55.00
N GLY A 9 24.33 -30.83 -53.79
CA GLY A 9 24.08 -31.88 -52.80
C GLY A 9 25.13 -31.85 -51.69
N LEU A 10 24.69 -32.31 -50.52
CA LEU A 10 25.40 -33.15 -49.55
C LEU A 10 26.46 -32.53 -48.62
N ALA A 11 26.03 -32.53 -47.34
CA ALA A 11 26.72 -33.04 -46.16
C ALA A 11 28.03 -32.35 -45.70
N ASP A 12 27.99 -31.79 -44.47
CA ASP A 12 28.82 -32.36 -43.40
C ASP A 12 28.28 -31.96 -42.01
N SER A 13 28.46 -32.91 -41.11
CA SER A 13 28.01 -32.97 -39.72
C SER A 13 28.76 -31.98 -38.84
N ARG A 14 28.06 -31.40 -37.84
CA ARG A 14 28.55 -31.33 -36.45
C ARG A 14 27.47 -30.80 -35.51
N GLU A 15 27.16 -31.68 -34.56
CA GLU A 15 26.42 -31.46 -33.32
C GLU A 15 27.03 -30.33 -32.43
N PRO A 16 26.32 -29.94 -31.36
CA PRO A 16 26.14 -28.54 -30.97
C PRO A 16 27.27 -27.97 -30.11
N ASN A 17 27.64 -26.72 -30.39
CA ASN A 17 28.56 -25.96 -29.54
C ASN A 17 27.82 -25.45 -28.28
N LYS A 18 27.94 -26.29 -27.26
CA LYS A 18 27.55 -26.13 -25.86
C LYS A 18 28.40 -25.05 -25.16
N VAL A 19 28.30 -23.78 -25.56
CA VAL A 19 29.03 -22.67 -24.91
C VAL A 19 28.14 -21.55 -24.38
N ARG A 20 26.82 -21.57 -24.62
CA ARG A 20 25.91 -20.53 -24.09
C ARG A 20 25.18 -20.87 -22.78
N GLN A 21 25.62 -21.90 -22.07
CA GLN A 21 25.12 -22.24 -20.72
C GLN A 21 26.12 -22.00 -19.58
N ARG A 22 27.21 -21.24 -19.81
CA ARG A 22 28.08 -20.78 -18.71
C ARG A 22 27.69 -19.44 -18.08
N LYS A 23 26.71 -18.72 -18.63
CA LYS A 23 26.26 -17.45 -18.03
C LYS A 23 25.12 -17.58 -17.02
N HIS A 24 24.53 -18.77 -16.87
CA HIS A 24 23.41 -19.00 -15.94
C HIS A 24 23.77 -19.79 -14.67
N ARG A 25 25.01 -20.26 -14.51
CA ARG A 25 25.47 -20.95 -13.29
C ARG A 25 26.40 -20.14 -12.38
N GLN A 26 26.83 -18.94 -12.77
CA GLN A 26 27.76 -18.12 -11.98
C GLN A 26 27.09 -17.06 -11.09
N SER A 27 25.78 -16.85 -11.18
CA SER A 27 25.09 -15.88 -10.30
C SER A 27 24.51 -16.49 -9.02
N ALA A 28 24.70 -17.80 -8.79
CA ALA A 28 24.10 -18.54 -7.67
C ALA A 28 25.11 -18.91 -6.55
N SER A 29 26.37 -18.49 -6.67
CA SER A 29 27.42 -18.70 -5.64
C SER A 29 28.01 -17.41 -5.07
N ASP A 30 27.49 -16.23 -5.45
CA ASP A 30 28.05 -14.92 -5.06
C ASP A 30 27.07 -14.06 -4.24
N VAL A 31 26.03 -14.68 -3.66
CA VAL A 31 25.07 -13.99 -2.78
C VAL A 31 24.81 -14.83 -1.53
N ARG A 32 25.84 -15.50 -1.02
CA ARG A 32 25.79 -16.21 0.26
C ARG A 32 26.52 -15.50 1.41
N ASP A 33 27.18 -14.36 1.17
CA ASP A 33 28.06 -13.74 2.19
C ASP A 33 27.99 -12.20 2.27
N VAL A 34 26.79 -11.57 2.23
CA VAL A 34 26.68 -10.09 2.42
C VAL A 34 25.51 -9.65 3.33
N HIS A 35 24.96 -10.54 4.17
CA HIS A 35 24.13 -10.06 5.30
C HIS A 35 24.51 -10.71 6.63
N GLN A 36 25.80 -10.98 6.77
CA GLN A 36 26.48 -11.06 8.05
C GLN A 36 27.29 -9.75 8.15
N ASN A 37 27.00 -8.92 9.16
CA ASN A 37 27.79 -7.75 9.57
C ASN A 37 27.47 -6.40 8.90
N SER A 38 26.58 -5.64 9.55
CA SER A 38 26.81 -4.23 9.93
C SER A 38 25.54 -3.59 10.51
N PHE A 39 24.99 -4.21 11.55
CA PHE A 39 24.48 -3.38 12.64
C PHE A 39 25.65 -3.27 13.62
N PRO A 40 26.24 -2.08 13.82
CA PRO A 40 27.12 -1.91 14.96
C PRO A 40 26.23 -2.14 16.18
N ALA A 41 26.44 -3.29 16.83
CA ALA A 41 26.16 -3.40 18.24
C ALA A 41 27.06 -2.36 18.90
N VAL A 42 26.56 -1.13 19.06
CA VAL A 42 27.08 -0.20 20.05
C VAL A 42 26.62 -0.75 21.40
N ILE A 43 27.19 -1.89 21.76
CA ILE A 43 27.54 -2.16 23.14
C ILE A 43 28.92 -1.56 23.19
N GLU A 44 28.97 -0.25 23.40
CA GLU A 44 30.17 0.38 23.90
C GLU A 44 30.41 -0.29 25.25
N GLN A 45 31.26 -1.31 25.24
CA GLN A 45 31.84 -1.84 26.46
C GLN A 45 32.53 -0.65 27.09
N ALA A 46 31.93 -0.13 28.16
CA ALA A 46 32.64 0.71 29.09
C ALA A 46 33.75 -0.17 29.68
N ASP A 47 34.91 -0.18 29.02
CA ASP A 47 36.17 -0.60 29.59
C ASP A 47 36.49 0.38 30.72
N LEU A 48 35.95 0.11 31.90
CA LEU A 48 36.49 0.63 33.14
C LEU A 48 37.61 -0.32 33.58
N GLU A 49 38.85 0.11 33.32
CA GLU A 49 40.03 -0.29 34.10
C GLU A 49 39.65 -0.39 35.59
N PRO A 50 39.80 -1.55 36.26
CA PRO A 50 39.44 -1.69 37.66
C PRO A 50 40.52 -1.12 38.57
N GLU A 51 40.79 0.18 38.45
CA GLU A 51 41.62 0.92 39.39
C GLU A 51 40.76 1.31 40.61
N GLY A 52 40.73 0.44 41.61
CA GLY A 52 40.27 0.75 42.98
C GLY A 52 38.82 1.24 43.11
N HIS A 53 37.84 0.35 42.92
CA HIS A 53 36.43 0.68 43.16
C HIS A 53 36.14 0.83 44.68
N GLY A 54 36.29 2.04 45.21
CA GLY A 54 35.76 2.38 46.54
C GLY A 54 34.24 2.18 46.63
N PHE A 55 33.66 2.34 47.82
CA PHE A 55 32.20 2.25 48.08
C PHE A 55 31.34 3.02 47.06
N CYS A 56 31.87 4.13 46.54
CA CYS A 56 31.28 4.94 45.48
C CYS A 56 31.08 4.17 44.15
N GLY A 57 32.08 3.39 43.70
CA GLY A 57 31.99 2.62 42.46
C GLY A 57 30.94 1.52 42.52
N TYR A 58 30.88 0.81 43.66
CA TYR A 58 29.85 -0.21 43.88
C TYR A 58 28.44 0.39 43.86
N PHE A 59 28.25 1.56 44.49
CA PHE A 59 26.97 2.26 44.49
C PHE A 59 26.51 2.66 43.07
N VAL A 60 27.43 3.17 42.23
CA VAL A 60 27.13 3.53 40.83
C VAL A 60 26.76 2.30 39.99
N ILE A 61 27.49 1.20 40.13
CA ILE A 61 27.21 -0.05 39.40
C ILE A 61 25.86 -0.63 39.82
N VAL A 62 25.55 -0.65 41.11
CA VAL A 62 24.25 -1.14 41.63
C VAL A 62 23.10 -0.26 41.14
N LEU A 63 23.25 1.06 41.14
CA LEU A 63 22.23 1.99 40.63
C LEU A 63 21.99 1.79 39.12
N ALA A 64 23.05 1.65 38.33
CA ALA A 64 22.95 1.40 36.89
C ALA A 64 22.30 0.04 36.59
N ALA A 65 22.66 -1.00 37.34
CA ALA A 65 22.04 -2.32 37.24
C ALA A 65 20.54 -2.27 37.58
N LEU A 66 20.15 -1.52 38.62
CA LEU A 66 18.76 -1.35 39.03
C LEU A 66 17.95 -0.58 37.97
N LEU A 67 18.52 0.47 37.38
CA LEU A 67 17.89 1.20 36.26
C LEU A 67 17.75 0.33 35.01
N CYS A 68 18.75 -0.47 34.65
CA CYS A 68 18.64 -1.44 33.55
C CYS A 68 17.54 -2.49 33.84
N LEU A 69 17.50 -3.03 35.05
CA LEU A 69 16.51 -4.02 35.46
C LEU A 69 15.08 -3.45 35.41
N CYS A 70 14.89 -2.18 35.78
CA CYS A 70 13.59 -1.51 35.71
C CYS A 70 13.19 -1.13 34.28
N THR A 71 14.12 -0.69 33.43
CA THR A 71 13.83 -0.24 32.07
C THR A 71 13.65 -1.38 31.07
N PHE A 72 14.32 -2.52 31.28
CA PHE A 72 14.21 -3.70 30.43
C PHE A 72 12.76 -4.25 30.29
N PRO A 73 11.99 -4.51 31.36
CA PRO A 73 10.63 -5.02 31.21
C PRO A 73 9.68 -4.00 30.56
N LEU A 74 9.89 -2.70 30.83
CA LEU A 74 9.09 -1.61 30.23
C LEU A 74 9.28 -1.56 28.69
N THR A 75 10.53 -1.68 28.23
CA THR A 75 10.82 -1.68 26.78
C THR A 75 10.26 -2.91 26.07
N VAL A 76 10.36 -4.10 26.68
CA VAL A 76 9.80 -5.34 26.12
C VAL A 76 8.29 -5.28 26.02
N TRP A 77 7.60 -4.78 27.06
CA TRP A 77 6.14 -4.67 27.06
C TRP A 77 5.63 -3.74 25.95
N PHE A 78 6.29 -2.59 25.76
CA PHE A 78 5.90 -1.63 24.73
C PHE A 78 6.18 -2.12 23.30
N SER A 79 7.05 -3.13 23.15
CA SER A 79 7.42 -3.71 21.87
C SER A 79 6.32 -4.58 21.24
N PHE A 80 5.35 -5.06 22.04
CA PHE A 80 4.24 -5.85 21.52
C PHE A 80 3.11 -4.96 21.01
N ALA A 81 2.77 -5.12 19.73
CA ALA A 81 1.59 -4.50 19.13
C ALA A 81 0.63 -5.58 18.60
N ILE A 82 -0.65 -5.40 18.88
CA ILE A 82 -1.71 -6.31 18.46
C ILE A 82 -2.47 -5.67 17.30
N ILE A 83 -2.61 -6.40 16.19
CA ILE A 83 -3.41 -6.01 15.02
C ILE A 83 -4.69 -6.84 15.03
N GLN A 84 -5.84 -6.18 14.95
CA GLN A 84 -7.15 -6.84 14.92
C GLN A 84 -7.40 -7.54 13.59
N SER A 85 -8.30 -8.53 13.55
CA SER A 85 -8.58 -9.32 12.34
C SER A 85 -9.15 -8.50 11.17
N TYR A 86 -9.79 -7.37 11.45
CA TYR A 86 -10.35 -6.45 10.44
C TYR A 86 -9.36 -5.34 10.04
N GLU A 87 -8.22 -5.25 10.71
CA GLU A 87 -7.18 -4.28 10.44
C GLU A 87 -6.03 -4.96 9.71
N LYS A 88 -5.36 -4.22 8.83
CA LYS A 88 -4.03 -4.58 8.35
C LYS A 88 -3.06 -3.46 8.66
N GLY A 89 -1.85 -3.87 9.04
CA GLY A 89 -0.78 -2.94 9.36
C GLY A 89 0.20 -2.79 8.21
N ILE A 90 0.82 -1.62 8.14
CA ILE A 90 2.11 -1.45 7.47
C ILE A 90 3.16 -1.02 8.49
N MET A 91 4.39 -1.49 8.30
CA MET A 91 5.52 -1.11 9.15
C MET A 91 6.50 -0.25 8.33
N LEU A 92 6.67 0.99 8.77
CA LEU A 92 7.63 1.93 8.23
C LEU A 92 8.84 1.94 9.16
N ARG A 93 10.00 1.63 8.60
CA ARG A 93 11.28 1.69 9.32
C ARG A 93 12.09 2.82 8.73
N LEU A 94 12.34 3.87 9.51
CA LEU A 94 13.12 5.05 9.07
C LEU A 94 12.64 5.59 7.70
N GLY A 95 11.32 5.66 7.49
CA GLY A 95 10.70 6.14 6.26
C GLY A 95 10.73 5.17 5.06
N LYS A 96 11.31 3.97 5.22
CA LYS A 96 11.28 2.92 4.18
C LYS A 96 10.21 1.88 4.49
N LEU A 97 9.46 1.50 3.47
CA LEU A 97 8.51 0.39 3.56
C LEU A 97 9.29 -0.93 3.68
N ARG A 98 9.21 -1.58 4.83
CA ARG A 98 9.83 -2.88 5.03
C ARG A 98 8.90 -3.97 4.52
N LYS A 99 9.39 -4.82 3.62
CA LYS A 99 8.71 -6.08 3.29
C LYS A 99 9.01 -7.08 4.41
N GLN A 100 7.99 -7.53 5.12
CA GLN A 100 8.12 -8.57 6.14
C GLN A 100 7.57 -9.87 5.58
N ASN A 101 8.39 -10.93 5.53
CA ASN A 101 8.00 -12.25 5.02
C ASN A 101 7.59 -12.25 3.53
N GLY A 102 8.22 -11.42 2.71
CA GLY A 102 7.92 -11.30 1.27
C GLY A 102 6.77 -10.36 0.93
N SER A 103 5.89 -10.03 1.88
CA SER A 103 4.79 -9.06 1.70
C SER A 103 5.05 -7.73 2.43
N PRO A 104 4.73 -6.57 1.83
CA PRO A 104 4.76 -5.28 2.53
C PRO A 104 3.63 -5.12 3.58
N ILE A 105 2.70 -6.06 3.60
CA ILE A 105 1.47 -6.02 4.40
C ILE A 105 1.64 -6.91 5.63
N LEU A 106 1.27 -6.40 6.81
CA LEU A 106 1.21 -7.17 8.05
C LEU A 106 -0.21 -7.73 8.23
N ASN A 107 -0.28 -9.06 8.32
CA ASN A 107 -1.50 -9.78 8.67
C ASN A 107 -1.84 -9.61 10.15
N SER A 108 -3.07 -9.95 10.51
CA SER A 108 -3.58 -9.89 11.89
C SER A 108 -2.76 -10.77 12.85
N GLY A 109 -2.77 -10.38 14.12
CA GLY A 109 -2.04 -11.06 15.19
C GLY A 109 -1.04 -10.17 15.93
N ILE A 110 -0.25 -10.81 16.78
CA ILE A 110 0.75 -10.15 17.62
C ILE A 110 2.01 -9.93 16.78
N ARG A 111 2.48 -8.69 16.73
CA ARG A 111 3.68 -8.30 15.99
C ARG A 111 4.60 -7.50 16.89
N PHE A 112 5.88 -7.82 16.82
CA PHE A 112 6.94 -7.12 17.53
C PHE A 112 7.36 -5.88 16.74
N LYS A 113 7.33 -4.70 17.39
CA LYS A 113 7.77 -3.42 16.81
C LYS A 113 8.84 -2.79 17.70
N LEU A 114 9.93 -2.28 17.12
CA LEU A 114 10.90 -1.54 17.93
C LEU A 114 10.37 -0.12 18.24
N PRO A 115 10.23 0.28 19.53
CA PRO A 115 9.59 1.54 19.93
C PRO A 115 10.11 2.81 19.24
N CYS A 116 11.41 2.87 18.92
CA CYS A 116 12.05 4.09 18.43
C CYS A 116 12.28 4.11 16.92
N VAL A 117 12.28 2.94 16.27
CA VAL A 117 12.71 2.81 14.86
C VAL A 117 11.55 2.46 13.95
N ASP A 118 10.57 1.71 14.47
CA ASP A 118 9.46 1.18 13.69
C ASP A 118 8.16 1.94 14.00
N GLN A 119 7.57 2.52 12.96
CA GLN A 119 6.21 3.06 13.01
C GLN A 119 5.25 2.05 12.40
N MET A 120 4.23 1.67 13.18
CA MET A 120 3.16 0.78 12.74
C MET A 120 1.90 1.60 12.50
N ILE A 121 1.44 1.64 11.25
CA ILE A 121 0.18 2.29 10.88
C ILE A 121 -0.84 1.19 10.59
N LYS A 122 -1.99 1.26 11.24
CA LYS A 122 -3.09 0.30 11.07
C LYS A 122 -4.17 0.92 10.18
N VAL A 123 -4.70 0.14 9.25
CA VAL A 123 -5.78 0.53 8.35
C VAL A 123 -6.92 -0.46 8.49
N ASP A 124 -8.13 0.07 8.64
CA ASP A 124 -9.34 -0.73 8.61
C ASP A 124 -9.68 -1.14 7.16
N MET A 125 -9.91 -2.43 6.94
CA MET A 125 -10.31 -2.97 5.64
C MET A 125 -11.82 -3.04 5.45
N ARG A 126 -12.61 -2.63 6.44
CA ARG A 126 -14.07 -2.60 6.32
C ARG A 126 -14.51 -1.61 5.25
N THR A 127 -15.72 -1.83 4.74
CA THR A 127 -16.34 -0.86 3.83
C THR A 127 -16.71 0.39 4.59
N VAL A 128 -16.20 1.52 4.13
CA VAL A 128 -16.58 2.85 4.59
C VAL A 128 -17.48 3.50 3.56
N THR A 129 -18.34 4.39 4.05
CA THR A 129 -19.18 5.25 3.24
C THR A 129 -18.58 6.64 3.22
N VAL A 130 -18.30 7.15 2.02
CA VAL A 130 -17.92 8.55 1.82
C VAL A 130 -19.13 9.28 1.23
N ASN A 131 -19.53 10.37 1.89
CA ASN A 131 -20.62 11.21 1.44
C ASN A 131 -20.10 12.29 0.50
N ILE A 132 -20.79 12.50 -0.62
CA ILE A 132 -20.49 13.58 -1.55
C ILE A 132 -21.45 14.74 -1.22
N PRO A 133 -20.96 15.94 -0.91
CA PRO A 133 -21.85 17.05 -0.63
C PRO A 133 -22.68 17.39 -1.87
N PRO A 134 -23.94 17.84 -1.71
CA PRO A 134 -24.81 18.18 -2.83
C PRO A 134 -24.14 19.23 -3.73
N GLN A 135 -24.22 19.03 -5.04
CA GLN A 135 -23.65 19.93 -6.05
C GLN A 135 -24.73 20.37 -7.04
N ASP A 136 -24.72 21.65 -7.39
CA ASP A 136 -25.51 22.19 -8.50
C ASP A 136 -24.71 22.05 -9.80
N ILE A 137 -25.27 21.32 -10.76
CA ILE A 137 -24.63 21.03 -12.04
C ILE A 137 -25.55 21.48 -13.18
N LEU A 138 -24.95 22.11 -14.19
CA LEU A 138 -25.63 22.46 -15.43
C LEU A 138 -25.56 21.26 -16.38
N THR A 139 -26.72 20.78 -16.79
CA THR A 139 -26.85 19.74 -17.82
C THR A 139 -26.63 20.32 -19.23
N LYS A 140 -26.50 19.46 -20.23
CA LYS A 140 -26.32 19.87 -21.63
C LYS A 140 -27.48 20.73 -22.17
N ASP A 141 -28.69 20.57 -21.63
CA ASP A 141 -29.87 21.38 -21.95
C ASP A 141 -29.95 22.71 -21.17
N SER A 142 -28.88 23.11 -20.48
CA SER A 142 -28.86 24.33 -19.65
C SER A 142 -29.86 24.33 -18.48
N VAL A 143 -30.29 23.14 -18.04
CA VAL A 143 -31.10 22.99 -16.82
C VAL A 143 -30.18 22.72 -15.63
N THR A 144 -30.41 23.42 -14.53
CA THR A 144 -29.69 23.22 -13.27
C THR A 144 -30.31 22.07 -12.49
N VAL A 145 -29.47 21.13 -12.03
CA VAL A 145 -29.89 19.98 -11.23
C VAL A 145 -28.99 19.88 -10.00
N ALA A 146 -29.61 19.74 -8.83
CA ALA A 146 -28.92 19.48 -7.57
C ALA A 146 -28.81 17.96 -7.34
N VAL A 147 -27.58 17.48 -7.16
CA VAL A 147 -27.29 16.04 -7.08
C VAL A 147 -26.50 15.71 -5.82
N ASP A 148 -26.95 14.67 -5.12
CA ASP A 148 -26.29 14.09 -3.94
C ASP A 148 -25.98 12.60 -4.21
N ALA A 149 -24.86 12.11 -3.70
CA ALA A 149 -24.36 10.77 -3.95
C ALA A 149 -23.54 10.21 -2.76
N LEU A 150 -23.57 8.89 -2.59
CA LEU A 150 -22.83 8.16 -1.56
C LEU A 150 -21.98 7.06 -2.22
N VAL A 151 -20.71 6.96 -1.82
CA VAL A 151 -19.78 5.94 -2.37
C VAL A 151 -19.37 4.96 -1.28
N TYR A 152 -19.59 3.68 -1.55
CA TYR A 152 -19.13 2.57 -0.71
C TYR A 152 -17.79 2.06 -1.20
N MET A 153 -16.75 2.16 -0.37
CA MET A 153 -15.39 1.76 -0.73
C MET A 153 -14.71 1.02 0.42
N HIS A 154 -13.74 0.17 0.10
CA HIS A 154 -12.87 -0.46 1.09
C HIS A 154 -11.44 -0.54 0.56
N VAL A 155 -10.48 -0.52 1.47
CA VAL A 155 -9.06 -0.61 1.13
C VAL A 155 -8.71 -2.08 0.90
N VAL A 156 -8.10 -2.38 -0.25
CA VAL A 156 -7.59 -3.73 -0.57
C VAL A 156 -6.11 -3.82 -0.24
N ASP A 157 -5.34 -2.80 -0.62
CA ASP A 157 -3.92 -2.68 -0.30
C ASP A 157 -3.64 -1.48 0.61
N PRO A 158 -3.37 -1.71 1.92
CA PRO A 158 -3.10 -0.62 2.86
C PRO A 158 -1.76 0.08 2.58
N ALA A 159 -0.81 -0.59 1.91
CA ALA A 159 0.48 0.02 1.58
C ALA A 159 0.31 1.12 0.52
N SER A 160 -0.39 0.82 -0.57
CA SER A 160 -0.70 1.82 -1.60
C SER A 160 -1.58 2.95 -1.07
N ALA A 161 -2.59 2.64 -0.23
CA ALA A 161 -3.50 3.64 0.30
C ALA A 161 -2.82 4.69 1.19
N ILE A 162 -1.80 4.31 1.97
CA ILE A 162 -1.06 5.25 2.83
C ILE A 162 0.08 5.93 2.07
N LEU A 163 0.78 5.20 1.20
CA LEU A 163 2.00 5.74 0.57
C LEU A 163 1.72 6.63 -0.62
N ARG A 164 0.59 6.46 -1.30
CA ARG A 164 0.28 7.20 -2.53
C ARG A 164 -0.61 8.41 -2.30
N VAL A 165 -1.38 8.43 -1.21
CA VAL A 165 -2.32 9.51 -0.88
C VAL A 165 -2.30 9.75 0.63
N GLU A 166 -2.31 11.01 1.03
CA GLU A 166 -2.38 11.42 2.45
C GLU A 166 -3.71 11.01 3.09
N ASN A 167 -4.83 11.44 2.50
CA ASN A 167 -6.18 11.08 2.94
C ASN A 167 -7.00 10.55 1.76
N TRP A 168 -7.06 9.23 1.67
CA TRP A 168 -7.75 8.53 0.60
C TRP A 168 -9.28 8.76 0.59
N GLN A 169 -9.91 9.03 1.73
CA GLN A 169 -11.35 9.32 1.81
C GLN A 169 -11.65 10.67 1.16
N MET A 170 -10.91 11.71 1.56
CA MET A 170 -11.08 13.07 1.04
C MET A 170 -10.71 13.15 -0.44
N SER A 171 -9.60 12.55 -0.86
CA SER A 171 -9.21 12.53 -2.27
C SER A 171 -10.24 11.81 -3.15
N THR A 172 -10.83 10.71 -2.65
CA THR A 172 -11.90 10.02 -3.40
C THR A 172 -13.18 10.85 -3.48
N GLN A 173 -13.52 11.61 -2.43
CA GLN A 173 -14.66 12.52 -2.44
C GLN A 173 -14.50 13.61 -3.51
N LEU A 174 -13.32 14.25 -3.55
CA LEU A 174 -13.02 15.29 -4.55
C LEU A 174 -13.02 14.73 -5.98
N LEU A 175 -12.42 13.56 -6.17
CA LEU A 175 -12.43 12.86 -7.45
C LEU A 175 -13.86 12.53 -7.89
N ALA A 176 -14.69 12.01 -6.99
CA ALA A 176 -16.07 11.69 -7.28
C ALA A 176 -16.89 12.94 -7.68
N VAL A 177 -16.68 14.08 -7.00
CA VAL A 177 -17.30 15.36 -7.38
C VAL A 177 -16.90 15.78 -8.79
N SER A 178 -15.61 15.67 -9.12
CA SER A 178 -15.11 16.02 -10.45
C SER A 178 -15.74 15.13 -11.53
N ILE A 179 -15.79 13.82 -11.31
CA ILE A 179 -16.38 12.85 -12.25
C ILE A 179 -17.88 13.12 -12.41
N LEU A 180 -18.59 13.39 -11.31
CA LEU A 180 -20.01 13.71 -11.33
C LEU A 180 -20.28 14.94 -12.20
N ARG A 181 -19.50 16.01 -12.05
CA ARG A 181 -19.61 17.22 -12.87
C ARG A 181 -19.36 16.94 -14.35
N THR A 182 -18.32 16.18 -14.68
CA THR A 182 -17.97 15.88 -16.06
C THR A 182 -19.01 14.99 -16.73
N VAL A 183 -19.46 13.91 -16.08
CA VAL A 183 -20.42 12.97 -16.65
C VAL A 183 -21.82 13.58 -16.73
N LEU A 184 -22.31 14.24 -15.69
CA LEU A 184 -23.65 14.84 -15.75
C LEU A 184 -23.74 16.04 -16.69
N GLY A 185 -22.63 16.71 -16.98
CA GLY A 185 -22.56 17.77 -17.99
C GLY A 185 -22.68 17.26 -19.44
N THR A 186 -22.43 15.97 -19.70
CA THR A 186 -22.55 15.39 -21.06
C THR A 186 -23.94 14.90 -21.42
N TYR A 187 -24.83 14.76 -20.42
CA TYR A 187 -26.19 14.22 -20.60
C TYR A 187 -27.27 15.30 -20.50
N ASP A 188 -28.37 15.04 -21.21
CA ASP A 188 -29.61 15.82 -21.19
C ASP A 188 -30.47 15.40 -19.98
N LEU A 189 -31.33 16.29 -19.46
CA LEU A 189 -32.13 15.99 -18.24
C LEU A 189 -33.03 14.76 -18.44
N ALA A 190 -33.62 14.62 -19.62
CA ALA A 190 -34.47 13.49 -19.96
C ALA A 190 -33.70 12.16 -19.96
N GLU A 191 -32.44 12.18 -20.44
CA GLU A 191 -31.57 11.01 -20.44
C GLU A 191 -31.13 10.64 -19.03
N LEU A 192 -30.85 11.62 -18.16
CA LEU A 192 -30.53 11.38 -16.75
C LEU A 192 -31.64 10.63 -16.01
N LEU A 193 -32.90 10.92 -16.32
CA LEU A 193 -34.05 10.25 -15.70
C LEU A 193 -34.34 8.86 -16.29
N THR A 194 -34.07 8.66 -17.57
CA THR A 194 -34.43 7.44 -18.29
C THR A 194 -33.30 6.39 -18.29
N ARG A 195 -32.04 6.82 -18.41
CA ARG A 195 -30.85 5.96 -18.60
C ARG A 195 -29.96 5.88 -17.36
N ARG A 196 -30.55 5.95 -16.17
CA ARG A 196 -29.81 5.95 -14.89
C ARG A 196 -28.82 4.79 -14.74
N SER A 197 -29.18 3.58 -15.18
CA SER A 197 -28.29 2.41 -15.08
C SER A 197 -27.02 2.53 -15.92
N GLU A 198 -27.11 3.16 -17.09
CA GLU A 198 -25.97 3.40 -17.98
C GLU A 198 -25.02 4.43 -17.36
N ILE A 199 -25.59 5.54 -16.85
CA ILE A 199 -24.85 6.59 -16.15
C ILE A 199 -24.16 6.03 -14.90
N ASP A 200 -24.86 5.23 -14.09
CA ASP A 200 -24.30 4.60 -12.90
C ASP A 200 -23.12 3.68 -13.27
N SER A 201 -23.18 2.97 -14.40
CA SER A 201 -22.09 2.11 -14.87
C SER A 201 -20.87 2.92 -15.36
N GLN A 202 -21.11 4.02 -16.07
CA GLN A 202 -20.06 4.91 -16.54
C GLN A 202 -19.37 5.63 -15.38
N LEU A 203 -20.14 6.18 -14.44
CA LEU A 203 -19.63 6.81 -13.21
C LEU A 203 -18.74 5.84 -12.43
N ARG A 204 -19.17 4.56 -12.27
CA ARG A 204 -18.36 3.54 -11.60
C ARG A 204 -17.06 3.27 -12.34
N SER A 205 -17.09 3.14 -13.66
CA SER A 205 -15.89 2.87 -14.47
C SER A 205 -14.84 3.98 -14.35
N GLU A 206 -15.24 5.24 -14.54
CA GLU A 206 -14.33 6.40 -14.38
C GLU A 206 -13.77 6.51 -12.97
N LEU A 207 -14.64 6.26 -11.98
CA LEU A 207 -14.31 6.35 -10.57
C LEU A 207 -13.39 5.20 -10.10
N ASP A 208 -13.50 4.02 -10.70
CA ASP A 208 -12.60 2.89 -10.46
C ASP A 208 -11.22 3.17 -11.06
N GLN A 209 -11.15 3.61 -12.32
CA GLN A 209 -9.90 3.96 -13.01
C GLN A 209 -9.07 4.98 -12.22
N GLY A 210 -9.72 6.00 -11.64
CA GLY A 210 -9.03 7.00 -10.82
C GLY A 210 -8.58 6.50 -9.44
N THR A 211 -9.13 5.40 -8.92
CA THR A 211 -8.84 4.89 -7.56
C THR A 211 -8.06 3.58 -7.49
N ASP A 212 -7.93 2.87 -8.60
CA ASP A 212 -6.98 1.78 -8.79
C ASP A 212 -5.56 2.12 -8.32
N PRO A 213 -4.97 3.29 -8.64
CA PRO A 213 -3.65 3.62 -8.13
C PRO A 213 -3.62 3.74 -6.60
N TRP A 214 -4.72 3.99 -5.91
CA TRP A 214 -4.72 4.14 -4.44
C TRP A 214 -4.91 2.81 -3.71
N GLY A 215 -5.12 1.70 -4.41
CA GLY A 215 -5.34 0.38 -3.79
C GLY A 215 -6.71 0.25 -3.11
N ILE A 216 -7.67 1.08 -3.52
CA ILE A 216 -9.05 1.05 -3.06
C ILE A 216 -9.87 0.30 -4.09
N LYS A 217 -10.60 -0.74 -3.67
CA LYS A 217 -11.57 -1.40 -4.54
C LYS A 217 -12.97 -1.03 -4.10
N LYS A 218 -13.78 -0.57 -5.04
CA LYS A 218 -15.18 -0.22 -4.76
C LYS A 218 -16.03 -1.46 -4.93
N ARG A 219 -17.06 -1.59 -4.10
CA ARG A 219 -18.08 -2.62 -4.36
C ARG A 219 -18.98 -2.13 -5.49
N PRO A 220 -19.55 -3.03 -6.30
CA PRO A 220 -20.45 -2.67 -7.42
C PRO A 220 -21.77 -1.99 -6.99
N LEU A 221 -21.95 -1.69 -5.71
CA LEU A 221 -23.11 -0.98 -5.15
C LEU A 221 -22.80 0.51 -4.99
N CYS A 222 -22.39 1.19 -6.07
CA CYS A 222 -22.57 2.65 -6.11
C CYS A 222 -24.04 2.89 -6.45
N ASN A 223 -24.94 2.80 -5.47
CA ASN A 223 -26.30 3.27 -5.64
C ASN A 223 -26.26 4.79 -5.47
N VAL A 224 -26.19 5.53 -6.57
CA VAL A 224 -26.35 6.99 -6.53
C VAL A 224 -27.79 7.24 -6.12
N GLN A 225 -28.05 7.35 -4.82
CA GLN A 225 -29.40 7.58 -4.33
C GLN A 225 -29.72 9.05 -4.46
N TRP A 226 -30.32 9.41 -5.60
CA TRP A 226 -30.84 10.75 -5.85
C TRP A 226 -31.85 11.13 -4.76
N ARG A 227 -31.40 11.92 -3.78
CA ARG A 227 -32.31 12.57 -2.85
C ARG A 227 -32.83 13.81 -3.58
N ARG A 228 -34.13 13.85 -3.90
CA ARG A 228 -34.77 15.11 -4.34
C ARG A 228 -34.59 16.13 -3.23
N GLN A 229 -33.73 17.13 -3.44
CA GLN A 229 -33.84 18.39 -2.72
C GLN A 229 -34.96 19.16 -3.41
N MET A 230 -36.10 19.22 -2.73
CA MET A 230 -37.27 19.97 -3.15
C MET A 230 -36.92 21.45 -3.00
N TRP A 231 -36.73 22.16 -4.11
CA TRP A 231 -36.63 23.62 -4.08
C TRP A 231 -38.05 24.16 -3.78
N LEU A 232 -38.19 24.83 -2.63
CA LEU A 232 -39.30 25.75 -2.32
C LEU A 232 -38.80 27.17 -2.59
#